data_AF-A0A5R8YI34-F1
#
_entry.id   AF-A0A5R8YI34-F1
#
_cell.length_a   1.000
_cell.length_b   1.000
_cell.length_c   1.000
_cell.angle_alpha   90.00
_cell.angle_beta   90.00
_cell.angle_gamma   90.00
#
_symmetry.space_group_name_H-M   'P 1'
#
loop_
_entity.id
_entity.type
_entity.pdbx_description
1 polymer ?
#
loop_
_entity_poly.entity_id
_entity_poly.type
_entity_poly.pdbx_seq_one_letter_code
_entity_poly.pdbx_strand_id
1 'polypeptide(L)'
;MEAAEPLEAPGTGSRHFAAAASALLDAPGASPAAVAPTSAPSSTAASASTQAAASGAAASGAAAAGSSAYVSSRTSGSSWTAGGTIARTTGRVFFTVTTGSDAGRNASCTGTAVTSANKSVVITAGHCVKLNGAFHANWVFVPGYDQGDRPDGTWPATTLLTTSQWNSGENMNFDIAAAVVAPQGGRSLTEVVGGQGVAFNQPRGRQTYAFGYPAGAPYDGSRLVYCSGRTFDDYLSSEDQGLSCGMTGGSSGGPWLLNFNQSTGGGMVNSVNSFKYNFAPSWMFGPYFGAEAEAVYNTAQNTGLS
;
A
#
# COMPACT_ATOMS: atom_id res chain seq x y z
N MET A 1 -21.57 2.40 2.96
CA MET A 1 -20.21 2.89 2.65
C MET A 1 -19.26 1.98 3.39
N GLU A 2 -18.49 1.20 2.65
CA GLU A 2 -17.44 0.36 3.21
C GLU A 2 -16.15 1.18 3.20
N ALA A 3 -15.58 1.43 4.38
CA ALA A 3 -14.35 2.19 4.60
C ALA A 3 -13.36 1.33 5.41
N ALA A 4 -12.20 1.88 5.78
CA ALA A 4 -11.10 1.23 6.51
C ALA A 4 -11.51 0.02 7.38
N GLU A 5 -10.86 -1.13 7.15
CA GLU A 5 -11.13 -2.36 7.90
C GLU A 5 -10.35 -2.36 9.23
N PRO A 6 -11.00 -2.64 10.36
CA PRO A 6 -10.31 -2.97 11.60
C PRO A 6 -9.34 -4.12 11.37
N LEU A 7 -8.15 -4.04 11.95
CA LEU A 7 -7.25 -5.17 11.99
C LEU A 7 -7.85 -6.21 12.92
N GLU A 8 -8.16 -7.39 12.39
CA GLU A 8 -8.40 -8.54 13.24
C GLU A 8 -7.16 -8.76 14.12
N ALA A 9 -7.37 -8.98 15.42
CA ALA A 9 -6.29 -9.41 16.29
C ALA A 9 -5.68 -10.69 15.69
N PRO A 10 -4.34 -10.87 15.68
CA PRO A 10 -3.73 -12.07 15.13
C PRO A 10 -4.39 -13.29 15.77
N GLY A 11 -5.14 -14.03 14.95
CA GLY A 11 -5.96 -15.14 15.41
C GLY A 11 -5.10 -16.19 16.09
N THR A 12 -5.34 -16.41 17.38
CA THR A 12 -4.87 -17.59 18.07
C THR A 12 -5.56 -18.81 17.44
N GLY A 13 -4.84 -19.48 16.53
CA GLY A 13 -5.25 -20.79 16.04
C GLY A 13 -5.53 -21.70 17.24
N SER A 14 -6.75 -22.20 17.34
CA SER A 14 -7.17 -23.14 18.37
C SER A 14 -6.38 -24.44 18.24
N ARG A 15 -5.31 -24.58 19.03
CA ARG A 15 -4.80 -25.86 19.48
C ARG A 15 -5.12 -25.98 20.95
N HIS A 16 -5.95 -26.95 21.29
CA HIS A 16 -6.28 -27.33 22.65
C HIS A 16 -5.01 -27.56 23.47
N PHE A 17 -4.79 -26.75 24.51
CA PHE A 17 -4.15 -27.17 25.75
C PHE A 17 -4.76 -26.42 26.93
N ALA A 18 -4.84 -27.14 28.05
CA ALA A 18 -5.59 -26.83 29.25
C ALA A 18 -5.08 -25.62 30.04
N ALA A 19 -5.95 -25.12 30.92
CA ALA A 19 -5.77 -24.04 31.87
C ALA A 19 -4.51 -24.12 32.75
N ALA A 20 -3.95 -22.96 33.13
CA ALA A 20 -3.65 -22.62 34.52
C ALA A 20 -3.20 -21.15 34.72
N ALA A 21 -3.82 -20.55 35.74
CA ALA A 21 -3.47 -19.46 36.64
C ALA A 21 -2.18 -18.59 36.49
N SER A 22 -2.39 -17.35 36.93
CA SER A 22 -1.43 -16.28 37.26
C SER A 22 -0.28 -16.67 38.22
N ALA A 23 0.81 -15.90 38.07
CA ALA A 23 1.50 -15.15 39.13
C ALA A 23 2.98 -15.53 39.45
N LEU A 24 3.84 -14.49 39.39
CA LEU A 24 4.97 -14.12 40.27
C LEU A 24 6.43 -14.57 39.98
N LEU A 25 7.25 -13.50 39.84
CA LEU A 25 8.55 -13.21 40.49
C LEU A 25 9.89 -13.81 39.99
N ASP A 26 10.86 -12.88 39.98
CA ASP A 26 12.33 -12.98 40.10
C ASP A 26 13.23 -13.48 38.94
N ALA A 27 14.04 -12.53 38.47
CA ALA A 27 15.41 -12.71 37.94
C ALA A 27 16.38 -12.88 39.15
N PRO A 28 17.69 -13.27 39.04
CA PRO A 28 18.61 -12.94 37.94
C PRO A 28 19.75 -13.96 37.62
N GLY A 29 20.51 -13.64 36.55
CA GLY A 29 21.97 -13.84 36.53
C GLY A 29 22.54 -14.99 35.68
N ALA A 30 23.15 -14.66 34.55
CA ALA A 30 24.47 -15.18 34.14
C ALA A 30 25.01 -14.39 32.93
N SER A 31 26.26 -13.95 33.06
CA SER A 31 27.08 -13.14 32.16
C SER A 31 27.67 -13.92 30.97
N PRO A 32 28.34 -13.24 29.99
CA PRO A 32 28.44 -13.68 28.60
C PRO A 32 29.71 -14.47 28.29
N ALA A 33 29.71 -15.17 27.15
CA ALA A 33 30.93 -15.70 26.54
C ALA A 33 31.15 -15.06 25.16
N ALA A 34 32.24 -14.31 25.05
CA ALA A 34 32.89 -13.96 23.80
C ALA A 34 33.97 -15.01 23.48
N VAL A 35 34.32 -15.15 22.19
CA VAL A 35 35.69 -15.12 21.61
C VAL A 35 35.62 -15.65 20.17
N ALA A 36 36.15 -14.83 19.24
CA ALA A 36 36.37 -15.06 17.81
C ALA A 36 37.74 -15.78 17.57
N PRO A 37 38.43 -15.76 16.39
CA PRO A 37 38.10 -15.38 15.01
C PRO A 37 38.71 -16.33 13.92
N THR A 38 38.72 -15.87 12.65
CA THR A 38 39.64 -16.21 11.51
C THR A 38 39.44 -17.57 10.80
N SER A 39 39.58 -17.74 9.47
CA SER A 39 40.15 -16.95 8.36
C SER A 39 39.76 -17.62 7.03
N ALA A 40 39.54 -16.84 5.96
CA ALA A 40 39.64 -17.31 4.57
C ALA A 40 41.13 -17.33 4.13
N PRO A 41 41.52 -18.01 3.04
CA PRO A 41 41.48 -17.31 1.75
C PRO A 41 41.36 -18.17 0.46
N SER A 42 41.20 -17.44 -0.65
CA SER A 42 41.78 -17.66 -1.99
C SER A 42 41.05 -18.47 -3.07
N SER A 43 40.96 -17.79 -4.21
CA SER A 43 40.55 -18.14 -5.56
C SER A 43 41.59 -18.99 -6.31
N THR A 44 41.14 -19.73 -7.33
CA THR A 44 41.63 -19.66 -8.73
C THR A 44 40.88 -20.64 -9.63
N ALA A 45 40.60 -20.16 -10.84
CA ALA A 45 40.05 -20.91 -11.96
C ALA A 45 41.12 -21.73 -12.69
N ALA A 46 40.75 -22.85 -13.31
CA ALA A 46 41.11 -23.16 -14.70
C ALA A 46 40.57 -24.54 -15.13
N SER A 47 40.06 -24.53 -16.35
CA SER A 47 39.45 -25.59 -17.13
C SER A 47 40.46 -26.63 -17.65
N ALA A 48 40.02 -27.89 -17.85
CA ALA A 48 40.39 -28.68 -19.04
C ALA A 48 39.47 -29.89 -19.23
N SER A 49 39.00 -30.01 -20.46
CA SER A 49 38.06 -30.94 -21.08
C SER A 49 38.63 -32.33 -21.35
N THR A 50 37.75 -33.34 -21.40
CA THR A 50 37.85 -34.41 -22.42
C THR A 50 36.46 -34.90 -22.86
N GLN A 51 36.22 -34.75 -24.16
CA GLN A 51 35.23 -35.40 -25.04
C GLN A 51 35.16 -36.92 -24.84
N ALA A 52 34.17 -37.70 -25.29
CA ALA A 52 32.84 -37.53 -25.87
C ALA A 52 32.34 -38.97 -26.13
N ALA A 53 31.03 -39.22 -26.09
CA ALA A 53 30.35 -40.13 -27.03
C ALA A 53 28.85 -40.02 -26.86
N ALA A 54 28.17 -39.90 -27.99
CA ALA A 54 26.80 -39.48 -28.16
C ALA A 54 25.80 -40.66 -28.23
N SER A 55 24.56 -40.38 -27.82
CA SER A 55 23.25 -40.78 -28.39
C SER A 55 22.25 -40.79 -27.23
N GLY A 56 21.25 -39.94 -27.09
CA GLY A 56 20.44 -39.24 -28.07
C GLY A 56 18.98 -39.61 -27.78
N ALA A 57 18.23 -38.70 -27.13
CA ALA A 57 16.79 -38.43 -27.32
C ALA A 57 16.09 -37.97 -26.02
N ALA A 58 15.84 -36.66 -25.97
CA ALA A 58 14.68 -35.97 -25.38
C ALA A 58 14.29 -36.25 -23.92
N ALA A 59 14.94 -35.52 -22.99
CA ALA A 59 14.29 -35.11 -21.75
C ALA A 59 13.91 -33.62 -21.87
N SER A 60 12.62 -33.33 -21.74
CA SER A 60 12.02 -32.00 -21.74
C SER A 60 12.53 -31.18 -20.55
N GLY A 61 13.65 -30.48 -20.74
CA GLY A 61 14.08 -29.39 -19.87
C GLY A 61 13.29 -28.13 -20.20
N ALA A 62 12.17 -27.91 -19.50
CA ALA A 62 11.55 -26.61 -19.46
C ALA A 62 12.50 -25.66 -18.71
N ALA A 63 13.38 -24.99 -19.46
CA ALA A 63 14.00 -23.77 -19.00
C ALA A 63 12.85 -22.81 -18.66
N ALA A 64 12.67 -22.48 -17.38
CA ALA A 64 11.75 -21.46 -16.94
C ALA A 64 12.25 -20.09 -17.45
N ALA A 65 11.97 -19.81 -18.71
CA ALA A 65 11.95 -18.46 -19.23
C ALA A 65 10.89 -17.71 -18.42
N GLY A 66 11.32 -16.72 -17.64
CA GLY A 66 10.44 -15.89 -16.82
C GLY A 66 9.30 -15.38 -17.68
N SER A 67 8.10 -15.90 -17.44
CA SER A 67 6.90 -15.39 -18.06
C SER A 67 6.72 -13.98 -17.53
N SER A 68 6.91 -12.98 -18.41
CA SER A 68 6.46 -11.62 -18.10
C SER A 68 5.01 -11.73 -17.67
N ALA A 69 4.71 -11.40 -16.42
CA ALA A 69 3.36 -11.48 -15.89
C ALA A 69 2.45 -10.65 -16.80
N TYR A 70 1.46 -11.28 -17.43
CA TYR A 70 0.53 -10.58 -18.31
C TYR A 70 -0.34 -9.66 -17.45
N VAL A 71 -0.09 -8.34 -17.54
CA VAL A 71 -0.90 -7.35 -16.85
C VAL A 71 -2.16 -7.09 -17.66
N SER A 72 -3.30 -7.56 -17.15
CA SER A 72 -4.59 -7.32 -17.80
C SER A 72 -4.93 -5.84 -17.84
N SER A 73 -5.42 -5.37 -18.99
CA SER A 73 -5.99 -4.03 -19.15
C SER A 73 -7.37 -3.88 -18.53
N ARG A 74 -8.04 -5.01 -18.23
CA ARG A 74 -9.30 -5.06 -17.48
C ARG A 74 -9.25 -6.13 -16.40
N THR A 75 -9.38 -5.73 -15.14
CA THR A 75 -9.54 -6.64 -14.00
C THR A 75 -10.34 -5.95 -12.91
N SER A 76 -11.01 -6.74 -12.08
CA SER A 76 -11.80 -6.25 -10.94
C SER A 76 -11.19 -6.66 -9.60
N GLY A 77 -9.90 -7.00 -9.53
CA GLY A 77 -9.25 -7.30 -8.24
C GLY A 77 -8.28 -8.48 -8.31
N SER A 78 -7.31 -8.44 -9.22
CA SER A 78 -6.26 -9.47 -9.30
C SER A 78 -5.06 -9.06 -8.45
N SER A 79 -4.34 -10.03 -7.88
CA SER A 79 -3.05 -9.75 -7.24
C SER A 79 -2.06 -9.15 -8.25
N TRP A 80 -1.32 -8.14 -7.83
CA TRP A 80 -0.25 -7.54 -8.63
C TRP A 80 1.07 -8.28 -8.41
N THR A 81 1.62 -8.86 -9.46
CA THR A 81 2.87 -9.65 -9.39
C THR A 81 3.97 -9.14 -10.33
N ALA A 82 3.69 -8.11 -11.13
CA ALA A 82 4.63 -7.60 -12.13
C ALA A 82 5.75 -6.71 -11.54
N GLY A 83 5.72 -6.42 -10.24
CA GLY A 83 6.72 -5.56 -9.59
C GLY A 83 6.66 -4.11 -10.08
N GLY A 84 7.81 -3.52 -10.37
CA GLY A 84 7.94 -2.15 -10.86
C GLY A 84 7.75 -1.07 -9.78
N THR A 85 7.75 0.19 -10.20
CA THR A 85 7.64 1.36 -9.31
C THR A 85 6.40 1.26 -8.43
N ILE A 86 5.25 0.80 -8.95
CA ILE A 86 4.01 0.69 -8.19
C ILE A 86 4.12 -0.24 -6.97
N ALA A 87 4.84 -1.35 -7.12
CA ALA A 87 5.03 -2.30 -6.03
C ALA A 87 5.90 -1.73 -4.90
N ARG A 88 6.75 -0.74 -5.19
CA ARG A 88 7.57 -0.05 -4.17
C ARG A 88 6.87 1.17 -3.59
N THR A 89 6.15 1.92 -4.42
CA THR A 89 5.55 3.20 -4.01
C THR A 89 4.21 3.03 -3.30
N THR A 90 3.48 1.95 -3.55
CA THR A 90 2.21 1.68 -2.87
C THR A 90 2.45 0.80 -1.64
N GLY A 91 1.84 1.19 -0.54
CA GLY A 91 2.06 0.55 0.75
C GLY A 91 0.79 0.44 1.56
N ARG A 92 0.83 -0.48 2.52
CA ARG A 92 -0.24 -0.63 3.50
C ARG A 92 -0.06 0.43 4.59
N VAL A 93 -1.17 1.03 4.98
CA VAL A 93 -1.24 2.05 6.03
C VAL A 93 -1.87 1.40 7.24
N PHE A 94 -1.30 1.66 8.42
CA PHE A 94 -1.86 1.24 9.71
C PHE A 94 -2.05 2.46 10.60
N PHE A 95 -3.12 2.47 11.37
CA PHE A 95 -3.43 3.56 12.31
C PHE A 95 -4.37 3.07 13.42
N THR A 96 -4.51 3.88 14.46
CA THR A 96 -5.47 3.70 15.54
C THR A 96 -6.59 4.72 15.38
N VAL A 97 -7.84 4.24 15.32
CA VAL A 97 -9.03 5.10 15.28
C VAL A 97 -9.19 5.82 16.62
N THR A 98 -9.43 7.13 16.59
CA THR A 98 -9.45 7.95 17.82
C THR A 98 -10.84 8.25 18.35
N THR A 99 -11.87 8.19 17.51
CA THR A 99 -13.26 8.55 17.87
C THR A 99 -14.28 7.61 17.21
N GLY A 100 -15.52 7.63 17.72
CA GLY A 100 -16.61 6.77 17.25
C GLY A 100 -16.62 5.39 17.91
N SER A 101 -17.43 4.48 17.37
CA SER A 101 -17.61 3.11 17.88
C SER A 101 -16.34 2.28 17.90
N ASP A 102 -15.39 2.61 17.04
CA ASP A 102 -14.14 1.89 16.85
C ASP A 102 -12.94 2.58 17.50
N ALA A 103 -13.17 3.60 18.36
CA ALA A 103 -12.11 4.28 19.07
C ALA A 103 -11.20 3.29 19.83
N GLY A 104 -9.88 3.46 19.68
CA GLY A 104 -8.85 2.58 20.24
C GLY A 104 -8.56 1.33 19.40
N ARG A 105 -9.35 1.03 18.36
CA ARG A 105 -9.06 -0.09 17.46
C ARG A 105 -8.03 0.29 16.41
N ASN A 106 -7.17 -0.67 16.08
CA ASN A 106 -6.29 -0.54 14.94
C ASN A 106 -7.04 -0.86 13.66
N ALA A 107 -6.77 -0.12 12.60
CA ALA A 107 -7.34 -0.31 11.28
C ALA A 107 -6.26 -0.19 10.21
N SER A 108 -6.61 -0.57 8.98
CA SER A 108 -5.72 -0.40 7.84
C SER A 108 -6.37 0.24 6.62
N CYS A 109 -5.52 0.90 5.86
CA CYS A 109 -5.78 1.49 4.55
C CYS A 109 -4.60 1.17 3.61
N THR A 110 -4.60 1.81 2.46
CA THR A 110 -3.50 1.90 1.51
C THR A 110 -3.10 3.37 1.33
N GLY A 111 -1.83 3.61 1.02
CA GLY A 111 -1.34 4.90 0.58
C GLY A 111 -0.32 4.75 -0.55
N THR A 112 0.10 5.86 -1.15
CA THR A 112 1.15 5.85 -2.18
C THR A 112 2.12 6.99 -2.03
N ALA A 113 3.41 6.66 -2.02
CA ALA A 113 4.51 7.62 -2.07
C ALA A 113 4.48 8.37 -3.41
N VAL A 114 4.48 9.69 -3.36
CA VAL A 114 4.44 10.56 -4.54
C VAL A 114 5.66 11.45 -4.58
N THR A 115 6.12 11.79 -5.79
CA THR A 115 7.16 12.81 -5.97
C THR A 115 6.69 14.11 -5.31
N SER A 116 7.51 14.68 -4.44
CA SER A 116 7.20 15.91 -3.70
C SER A 116 8.48 16.69 -3.40
N ALA A 117 8.36 18.00 -3.15
CA ALA A 117 9.52 18.85 -2.85
C ALA A 117 10.28 18.40 -1.58
N ASN A 118 9.56 18.02 -0.53
CA ASN A 118 10.15 17.44 0.69
C ASN A 118 10.43 15.92 0.61
N LYS A 119 10.18 15.29 -0.55
CA LYS A 119 10.43 13.87 -0.83
C LYS A 119 9.74 12.87 0.12
N SER A 120 8.75 13.31 0.90
CA SER A 120 8.19 12.56 2.04
C SER A 120 6.67 12.56 2.10
N VAL A 121 5.99 12.73 0.96
CA VAL A 121 4.52 12.74 0.88
C VAL A 121 3.97 11.38 0.48
N VAL A 122 2.93 10.96 1.19
CA VAL A 122 2.04 9.84 0.86
C VAL A 122 0.65 10.39 0.57
N ILE A 123 0.07 10.07 -0.59
CA ILE A 123 -1.35 10.35 -0.88
C ILE A 123 -2.20 9.16 -0.45
N THR A 124 -3.35 9.45 0.16
CA THR A 124 -4.34 8.48 0.64
C THR A 124 -5.75 9.11 0.67
N ALA A 125 -6.74 8.40 1.20
CA ALA A 125 -8.10 8.93 1.37
C ALA A 125 -8.23 9.74 2.68
N GLY A 126 -9.13 10.71 2.70
CA GLY A 126 -9.46 11.53 3.86
C GLY A 126 -9.82 10.68 5.09
N HIS A 127 -10.69 9.69 4.92
CA HIS A 127 -11.11 8.80 6.01
C HIS A 127 -9.97 7.92 6.56
N CYS A 128 -8.89 7.75 5.79
CA CYS A 128 -7.70 7.03 6.24
C CYS A 128 -6.77 7.89 7.11
N VAL A 129 -7.01 9.20 7.23
CA VAL A 129 -6.26 10.10 8.13
C VAL A 129 -7.14 10.75 9.21
N LYS A 130 -8.42 11.00 8.91
CA LYS A 130 -9.38 11.66 9.81
C LYS A 130 -10.79 11.12 9.60
N LEU A 131 -11.47 10.75 10.67
CA LEU A 131 -12.86 10.32 10.64
C LEU A 131 -13.56 10.71 11.94
N ASN A 132 -14.88 10.92 11.92
CA ASN A 132 -15.69 11.31 13.07
C ASN A 132 -15.08 12.50 13.83
N GLY A 133 -14.67 13.54 13.09
CA GLY A 133 -14.13 14.77 13.68
C GLY A 133 -12.69 14.72 14.18
N ALA A 134 -12.00 13.58 14.19
CA ALA A 134 -10.66 13.45 14.76
C ALA A 134 -9.67 12.77 13.81
N PHE A 135 -8.42 13.24 13.84
CA PHE A 135 -7.31 12.58 13.14
C PHE A 135 -6.94 11.28 13.85
N HIS A 136 -6.66 10.24 13.06
CA HIS A 136 -6.20 8.96 13.58
C HIS A 136 -4.82 9.09 14.25
N ALA A 137 -4.55 8.22 15.21
CA ALA A 137 -3.28 8.14 15.92
C ALA A 137 -2.40 7.01 15.36
N ASN A 138 -1.12 6.99 15.73
CA ASN A 138 -0.17 5.92 15.38
C ASN A 138 -0.12 5.60 13.88
N TRP A 139 -0.28 6.63 13.05
CA TRP A 139 -0.38 6.48 11.60
C TRP A 139 0.98 6.16 11.01
N VAL A 140 1.10 5.01 10.34
CA VAL A 140 2.33 4.55 9.69
C VAL A 140 2.08 4.05 8.28
N PHE A 141 3.03 4.31 7.39
CA PHE A 141 3.04 3.83 6.01
C PHE A 141 4.10 2.75 5.80
N VAL A 142 3.73 1.62 5.21
CA VAL A 142 4.62 0.48 4.93
C VAL A 142 4.67 0.24 3.41
N PRO A 143 5.59 0.90 2.68
CA PRO A 143 5.76 0.71 1.25
C PRO A 143 6.19 -0.73 0.91
N GLY A 144 5.64 -1.28 -0.18
CA GLY A 144 5.98 -2.62 -0.63
C GLY A 144 5.65 -3.74 0.35
N TYR A 145 4.66 -3.53 1.22
CA TYR A 145 4.17 -4.55 2.14
C TYR A 145 3.81 -5.85 1.41
N ASP A 146 4.32 -6.98 1.88
CA ASP A 146 3.97 -8.31 1.34
C ASP A 146 3.91 -9.33 2.48
N GLN A 147 2.72 -9.81 2.82
CA GLN A 147 2.50 -10.86 3.83
C GLN A 147 3.18 -10.62 5.19
N GLY A 148 3.24 -9.36 5.62
CA GLY A 148 3.90 -8.96 6.87
C GLY A 148 5.31 -8.40 6.68
N ASP A 149 5.94 -8.69 5.54
CA ASP A 149 7.25 -8.13 5.19
C ASP A 149 7.16 -6.62 4.98
N ARG A 150 8.22 -5.94 5.41
CA ARG A 150 8.36 -4.48 5.38
C ARG A 150 9.69 -4.09 4.74
N PRO A 151 9.89 -4.40 3.45
CA PRO A 151 11.21 -4.39 2.81
C PRO A 151 11.90 -3.03 2.89
N ASP A 152 11.11 -1.95 2.84
CA ASP A 152 11.58 -0.57 2.88
C ASP A 152 11.20 0.14 4.21
N GLY A 153 10.92 -0.61 5.27
CA GLY A 153 10.68 -0.08 6.62
C GLY A 153 9.25 0.36 6.90
N THR A 154 9.06 1.15 7.96
CA THR A 154 7.74 1.60 8.46
C THR A 154 7.79 3.07 8.80
N TRP A 155 7.15 3.91 7.99
CA TRP A 155 7.33 5.36 7.96
C TRP A 155 6.21 6.04 8.76
N PRO A 156 6.47 6.53 9.99
CA PRO A 156 5.46 7.20 10.79
C PRO A 156 5.13 8.59 10.21
N ALA A 157 3.85 8.96 10.22
CA ALA A 157 3.46 10.31 9.86
C ALA A 157 3.88 11.33 10.93
N THR A 158 4.44 12.44 10.49
CA THR A 158 4.68 13.65 11.30
C THR A 158 3.56 14.66 11.12
N THR A 159 2.86 14.63 9.99
CA THR A 159 1.73 15.52 9.70
C THR A 159 0.68 14.79 8.87
N LEU A 160 -0.59 14.92 9.26
CA LEU A 160 -1.74 14.44 8.50
C LEU A 160 -2.54 15.64 8.00
N LEU A 161 -2.88 15.63 6.72
CA LEU A 161 -3.56 16.71 6.01
C LEU A 161 -4.72 16.11 5.22
N THR A 162 -5.83 16.83 5.14
CA THR A 162 -7.00 16.45 4.36
C THR A 162 -7.65 17.71 3.79
N THR A 163 -8.51 17.57 2.77
CA THR A 163 -9.27 18.69 2.21
C THR A 163 -10.10 19.40 3.29
N SER A 164 -10.38 20.69 3.10
CA SER A 164 -11.20 21.47 4.06
C SER A 164 -12.63 20.93 4.13
N GLN A 165 -13.15 20.41 3.02
CA GLN A 165 -14.47 19.81 2.90
C GLN A 165 -14.55 18.49 3.67
N TRP A 166 -13.54 17.62 3.57
CA TRP A 166 -13.46 16.42 4.41
C TRP A 166 -13.26 16.79 5.88
N ASN A 167 -12.38 17.75 6.17
CA ASN A 167 -12.10 18.17 7.53
C ASN A 167 -13.35 18.67 8.27
N SER A 168 -14.17 19.48 7.60
CA SER A 168 -15.34 20.14 8.19
C SER A 168 -16.59 19.27 8.24
N GLY A 169 -16.79 18.35 7.29
CA GLY A 169 -18.05 17.62 7.20
C GLY A 169 -17.98 16.28 6.48
N GLU A 170 -16.78 15.72 6.26
CA GLU A 170 -16.60 14.38 5.67
C GLU A 170 -17.33 14.22 4.33
N ASN A 171 -17.26 15.28 3.50
CA ASN A 171 -17.85 15.28 2.17
C ASN A 171 -17.09 14.29 1.26
N MET A 172 -17.78 13.24 0.83
CA MET A 172 -17.22 12.14 0.03
C MET A 172 -16.56 12.60 -1.27
N ASN A 173 -17.05 13.67 -1.90
CA ASN A 173 -16.45 14.23 -3.12
C ASN A 173 -15.01 14.70 -2.92
N PHE A 174 -14.59 14.88 -1.66
CA PHE A 174 -13.30 15.42 -1.27
C PHE A 174 -12.57 14.49 -0.28
N ASP A 175 -12.86 13.19 -0.30
CA ASP A 175 -12.21 12.15 0.52
C ASP A 175 -10.75 11.90 0.09
N ILE A 176 -9.92 12.91 0.26
CA ILE A 176 -8.54 12.98 -0.21
C ILE A 176 -7.67 13.54 0.91
N ALA A 177 -6.54 12.89 1.13
CA ALA A 177 -5.57 13.30 2.14
C ALA A 177 -4.13 13.11 1.68
N ALA A 178 -3.25 13.78 2.41
CA ALA A 178 -1.82 13.58 2.34
C ALA A 178 -1.26 13.36 3.75
N ALA A 179 -0.30 12.46 3.86
CA ALA A 179 0.53 12.29 5.04
C ALA A 179 1.97 12.68 4.70
N VAL A 180 2.58 13.49 5.57
CA VAL A 180 4.03 13.74 5.54
C VAL A 180 4.65 12.77 6.54
N VAL A 181 5.63 11.98 6.09
CA VAL A 181 6.27 10.95 6.92
C VAL A 181 7.68 11.32 7.33
N ALA A 182 8.11 10.84 8.50
CA ALA A 182 9.45 11.06 9.01
C ALA A 182 10.50 10.34 8.15
N PRO A 183 11.70 10.92 7.93
CA PRO A 183 12.81 10.23 7.30
C PRO A 183 13.26 9.01 8.12
N GLN A 184 13.80 7.98 7.43
CA GLN A 184 14.37 6.80 8.07
C GLN A 184 15.84 6.65 7.74
N GLY A 185 16.67 6.49 8.77
CA GLY A 185 18.13 6.36 8.59
C GLY A 185 18.75 7.54 7.83
N GLY A 186 18.21 8.76 8.01
CA GLY A 186 18.66 9.97 7.31
C GLY A 186 18.22 10.08 5.85
N ARG A 187 17.38 9.17 5.36
CA ARG A 187 16.84 9.19 3.98
C ARG A 187 15.35 9.51 3.99
N SER A 188 14.92 10.33 3.05
CA SER A 188 13.50 10.61 2.82
C SER A 188 12.80 9.43 2.13
N LEU A 189 11.47 9.40 2.18
CA LEU A 189 10.66 8.29 1.67
C LEU A 189 10.98 8.00 0.20
N THR A 190 10.86 9.01 -0.65
CA THR A 190 10.99 8.83 -2.10
C THR A 190 12.43 8.63 -2.56
N GLU A 191 13.43 8.91 -1.72
CA GLU A 191 14.82 8.49 -1.95
C GLU A 191 15.01 6.99 -1.78
N VAL A 192 14.17 6.32 -0.97
CA VAL A 192 14.20 4.88 -0.75
C VAL A 192 13.33 4.17 -1.80
N VAL A 193 12.07 4.58 -1.90
CA VAL A 193 11.07 3.80 -2.65
C VAL A 193 10.75 4.34 -4.04
N GLY A 194 11.26 5.53 -4.38
CA GLY A 194 10.80 6.30 -5.53
C GLY A 194 9.47 7.01 -5.25
N GLY A 195 8.83 7.53 -6.29
CA GLY A 195 7.52 8.18 -6.16
C GLY A 195 6.74 8.11 -7.46
N GLN A 196 5.41 8.04 -7.35
CA GLN A 196 4.52 8.25 -8.49
C GLN A 196 4.37 9.74 -8.77
N GLY A 197 4.10 10.10 -10.02
CA GLY A 197 3.67 11.46 -10.34
C GLY A 197 2.24 11.70 -9.83
N VAL A 198 1.85 12.96 -9.70
CA VAL A 198 0.48 13.35 -9.34
C VAL A 198 -0.07 14.27 -10.43
N ALA A 199 -1.33 14.05 -10.82
CA ALA A 199 -2.02 14.88 -11.79
C ALA A 199 -3.36 15.35 -11.21
N PHE A 200 -3.70 16.60 -11.50
CA PHE A 200 -4.94 17.24 -11.09
C PHE A 200 -5.67 17.76 -12.32
N ASN A 201 -6.96 18.03 -12.17
CA ASN A 201 -7.79 18.68 -13.20
C ASN A 201 -7.77 17.93 -14.56
N GLN A 202 -7.70 16.60 -14.51
CA GLN A 202 -7.62 15.76 -15.71
C GLN A 202 -9.00 15.43 -16.26
N PRO A 203 -9.16 15.23 -17.58
CA PRO A 203 -10.41 14.76 -18.15
C PRO A 203 -10.88 13.44 -17.52
N ARG A 204 -12.20 13.31 -17.35
CA ARG A 204 -12.86 12.13 -16.76
C ARG A 204 -13.00 10.98 -17.76
N GLY A 205 -13.44 9.81 -17.31
CA GLY A 205 -13.76 8.66 -18.18
C GLY A 205 -12.55 7.98 -18.83
N ARG A 206 -11.39 8.07 -18.17
CA ARG A 206 -10.09 7.59 -18.68
C ARG A 206 -9.87 6.12 -18.31
N GLN A 207 -8.95 5.47 -19.04
CA GLN A 207 -8.40 4.18 -18.61
C GLN A 207 -7.55 4.41 -17.35
N THR A 208 -7.85 3.65 -16.31
CA THR A 208 -7.26 3.79 -14.98
C THR A 208 -6.85 2.42 -14.43
N TYR A 209 -5.82 2.42 -13.60
CA TYR A 209 -5.41 1.29 -12.77
C TYR A 209 -5.49 1.70 -11.31
N ALA A 210 -6.34 1.05 -10.54
CA ALA A 210 -6.50 1.26 -9.11
C ALA A 210 -5.76 0.16 -8.33
N PHE A 211 -5.01 0.53 -7.30
CA PHE A 211 -4.24 -0.42 -6.48
C PHE A 211 -4.66 -0.35 -5.03
N GLY A 212 -4.49 -1.43 -4.26
CA GLY A 212 -4.83 -1.46 -2.83
C GLY A 212 -4.44 -2.75 -2.12
N TYR A 213 -4.49 -2.72 -0.79
CA TYR A 213 -4.40 -3.89 0.09
C TYR A 213 -5.77 -4.20 0.71
N PRO A 214 -6.73 -4.75 -0.07
CA PRO A 214 -8.03 -5.16 0.47
C PRO A 214 -7.88 -6.21 1.56
N ALA A 215 -8.61 -6.08 2.66
CA ALA A 215 -8.48 -6.88 3.88
C ALA A 215 -9.75 -7.66 4.26
N GLY A 216 -10.90 -7.34 3.66
CA GLY A 216 -12.11 -8.15 3.77
C GLY A 216 -12.13 -9.30 2.76
N ALA A 217 -12.76 -10.42 3.12
CA ALA A 217 -12.86 -11.62 2.28
C ALA A 217 -13.34 -11.31 0.85
N PRO A 218 -12.76 -11.93 -0.20
CA PRO A 218 -11.81 -13.06 -0.18
C PRO A 218 -10.33 -12.65 0.03
N TYR A 219 -10.07 -11.39 0.36
CA TYR A 219 -8.73 -10.88 0.63
C TYR A 219 -8.45 -10.87 2.14
N ASP A 220 -7.19 -10.67 2.51
CA ASP A 220 -6.69 -10.68 3.90
C ASP A 220 -5.72 -9.52 4.19
N GLY A 221 -5.54 -8.60 3.24
CA GLY A 221 -4.66 -7.44 3.34
C GLY A 221 -3.18 -7.78 3.18
N SER A 222 -2.84 -9.03 2.82
CA SER A 222 -1.45 -9.49 2.71
C SER A 222 -0.77 -9.11 1.39
N ARG A 223 -1.53 -8.92 0.31
CA ARG A 223 -1.02 -8.71 -1.04
C ARG A 223 -1.50 -7.40 -1.66
N LEU A 224 -0.66 -6.82 -2.51
CA LEU A 224 -1.08 -5.75 -3.41
C LEU A 224 -2.04 -6.31 -4.47
N VAL A 225 -3.20 -5.70 -4.60
CA VAL A 225 -4.26 -6.04 -5.55
C VAL A 225 -4.48 -4.85 -6.47
N TYR A 226 -4.92 -5.13 -7.69
CA TYR A 226 -5.29 -4.08 -8.64
C TYR A 226 -6.61 -4.36 -9.38
N CYS A 227 -7.28 -3.26 -9.71
CA CYS A 227 -8.42 -3.18 -10.61
C CYS A 227 -8.02 -2.30 -11.80
N SER A 228 -8.56 -2.56 -12.98
CA SER A 228 -8.29 -1.73 -14.15
C SER A 228 -9.47 -1.69 -15.13
N GLY A 229 -9.66 -0.55 -15.76
CA GLY A 229 -10.76 -0.31 -16.69
C GLY A 229 -10.94 1.16 -17.01
N ARG A 230 -11.92 1.47 -17.86
CA ARG A 230 -12.40 2.85 -18.04
C ARG A 230 -13.25 3.24 -16.85
N THR A 231 -13.01 4.45 -16.33
CA THR A 231 -13.87 5.04 -15.32
C THR A 231 -15.20 5.51 -15.94
N PHE A 232 -16.20 5.67 -15.09
CA PHE A 232 -17.50 6.26 -15.42
C PHE A 232 -17.89 7.27 -14.34
N ASP A 233 -18.79 8.20 -14.63
CA ASP A 233 -19.26 9.16 -13.65
C ASP A 233 -20.27 8.52 -12.70
N ASP A 234 -20.15 8.85 -11.40
CA ASP A 234 -21.27 8.63 -10.49
C ASP A 234 -22.38 9.64 -10.79
N TYR A 235 -23.58 9.13 -11.06
CA TYR A 235 -24.80 9.93 -11.24
C TYR A 235 -25.78 9.73 -10.08
N LEU A 236 -25.34 9.08 -9.00
CA LEU A 236 -26.17 8.74 -7.85
C LEU A 236 -26.12 9.84 -6.79
N SER A 237 -25.04 9.91 -6.01
CA SER A 237 -24.99 10.79 -4.84
C SER A 237 -23.68 11.55 -4.68
N SER A 238 -22.77 11.46 -5.65
CA SER A 238 -21.48 12.12 -5.60
C SER A 238 -21.07 12.66 -6.97
N GLU A 239 -20.00 13.45 -7.02
CA GLU A 239 -19.37 13.95 -8.27
C GLU A 239 -18.16 13.09 -8.65
N ASP A 240 -18.06 11.88 -8.09
CA ASP A 240 -16.89 11.02 -8.18
C ASP A 240 -16.91 10.13 -9.41
N GLN A 241 -15.83 9.37 -9.60
CA GLN A 241 -15.70 8.42 -10.68
C GLN A 241 -15.79 6.99 -10.14
N GLY A 242 -16.53 6.13 -10.83
CA GLY A 242 -16.61 4.71 -10.58
C GLY A 242 -15.65 3.89 -11.44
N LEU A 243 -15.19 2.76 -10.91
CA LEU A 243 -14.39 1.74 -11.59
C LEU A 243 -14.91 0.35 -11.20
N SER A 244 -14.99 -0.58 -12.16
CA SER A 244 -15.28 -1.98 -11.84
C SER A 244 -14.14 -2.56 -11.00
N CYS A 245 -14.43 -2.82 -9.73
CA CYS A 245 -13.44 -3.22 -8.74
C CYS A 245 -14.08 -3.89 -7.51
N GLY A 246 -13.70 -5.14 -7.29
CA GLY A 246 -14.10 -5.99 -6.19
C GLY A 246 -13.19 -5.91 -4.97
N MET A 247 -12.19 -5.01 -4.93
CA MET A 247 -11.41 -4.78 -3.71
C MET A 247 -12.33 -4.35 -2.55
N THR A 248 -12.10 -4.91 -1.36
CA THR A 248 -12.83 -4.67 -0.12
C THR A 248 -12.18 -3.57 0.72
N GLY A 249 -12.72 -3.28 1.90
CA GLY A 249 -12.10 -2.38 2.89
C GLY A 249 -10.62 -2.70 3.14
N GLY A 250 -9.82 -1.70 3.53
CA GLY A 250 -8.35 -1.79 3.55
C GLY A 250 -7.69 -1.35 2.24
N SER A 251 -8.38 -1.51 1.10
CA SER A 251 -7.92 -0.93 -0.18
C SER A 251 -8.06 0.60 -0.24
N SER A 252 -8.89 1.18 0.64
CA SER A 252 -9.10 2.62 0.79
C SER A 252 -7.80 3.42 0.80
N GLY A 253 -7.79 4.55 0.10
CA GLY A 253 -6.61 5.40 -0.08
C GLY A 253 -5.59 4.91 -1.10
N GLY A 254 -5.77 3.70 -1.64
CA GLY A 254 -4.92 3.18 -2.69
C GLY A 254 -5.07 3.96 -4.01
N PRO A 255 -3.98 4.11 -4.80
CA PRO A 255 -3.91 5.10 -5.87
C PRO A 255 -4.67 4.65 -7.11
N TRP A 256 -5.28 5.61 -7.80
CA TRP A 256 -5.75 5.45 -9.18
C TRP A 256 -4.76 6.13 -10.13
N LEU A 257 -4.17 5.35 -11.03
CA LEU A 257 -3.13 5.81 -11.94
C LEU A 257 -3.64 6.00 -13.37
N LEU A 258 -3.46 7.22 -13.88
CA LEU A 258 -3.51 7.54 -15.29
C LEU A 258 -2.15 7.28 -15.95
N ASN A 259 -2.18 7.06 -17.27
CA ASN A 259 -0.98 6.84 -18.09
C ASN A 259 -0.04 5.77 -17.51
N PHE A 260 -0.62 4.77 -16.86
CA PHE A 260 0.12 3.72 -16.17
C PHE A 260 0.89 2.85 -17.16
N ASN A 261 2.20 2.82 -17.01
CA ASN A 261 3.06 1.95 -17.77
C ASN A 261 3.25 0.64 -16.99
N GLN A 262 2.59 -0.41 -17.46
CA GLN A 262 2.61 -1.73 -16.83
C GLN A 262 4.02 -2.35 -16.74
N SER A 263 4.93 -1.98 -17.65
CA SER A 263 6.30 -2.52 -17.66
C SER A 263 7.20 -1.86 -16.62
N THR A 264 7.00 -0.58 -16.34
CA THR A 264 7.81 0.16 -15.34
C THR A 264 7.11 0.28 -14.00
N GLY A 265 5.78 0.12 -13.95
CA GLY A 265 4.96 0.39 -12.78
C GLY A 265 4.80 1.89 -12.47
N GLY A 266 5.17 2.79 -13.40
CA GLY A 266 5.03 4.23 -13.24
C GLY A 266 3.70 4.76 -13.79
N GLY A 267 3.13 5.78 -13.16
CA GLY A 267 1.94 6.48 -13.62
C GLY A 267 1.69 7.80 -12.88
N MET A 268 0.53 8.39 -13.13
CA MET A 268 0.09 9.64 -12.51
C MET A 268 -1.09 9.38 -11.59
N VAL A 269 -0.91 9.55 -10.27
CA VAL A 269 -1.99 9.51 -9.29
C VAL A 269 -3.00 10.61 -9.61
N ASN A 270 -4.26 10.23 -9.82
CA ASN A 270 -5.35 11.16 -10.15
C ASN A 270 -6.67 10.83 -9.45
N SER A 271 -6.67 9.84 -8.57
CA SER A 271 -7.75 9.56 -7.60
C SER A 271 -7.23 8.57 -6.55
N VAL A 272 -8.08 8.19 -5.60
CA VAL A 272 -7.84 7.14 -4.61
C VAL A 272 -9.08 6.25 -4.47
N ASN A 273 -8.92 5.00 -4.04
CA ASN A 273 -10.06 4.19 -3.59
C ASN A 273 -10.71 4.88 -2.39
N SER A 274 -11.99 5.25 -2.46
CA SER A 274 -12.66 5.98 -1.38
C SER A 274 -13.79 5.16 -0.78
N PHE A 275 -14.82 4.84 -1.58
CA PHE A 275 -16.00 4.17 -1.05
C PHE A 275 -16.67 3.23 -2.04
N LYS A 276 -17.64 2.48 -1.51
CA LYS A 276 -18.57 1.65 -2.26
C LYS A 276 -20.00 1.87 -1.77
N TYR A 277 -20.96 1.74 -2.68
CA TYR A 277 -22.36 1.59 -2.33
C TYR A 277 -22.67 0.14 -1.96
N ASN A 278 -23.46 -0.06 -0.91
CA ASN A 278 -23.81 -1.41 -0.44
C ASN A 278 -24.54 -2.23 -1.52
N PHE A 279 -25.34 -1.58 -2.38
CA PHE A 279 -26.04 -2.24 -3.49
C PHE A 279 -25.17 -2.45 -4.73
N ALA A 280 -23.99 -1.84 -4.80
CA ALA A 280 -23.05 -1.94 -5.92
C ALA A 280 -21.64 -2.32 -5.42
N PRO A 281 -21.48 -3.48 -4.76
CA PRO A 281 -20.21 -3.90 -4.15
C PRO A 281 -19.12 -4.23 -5.19
N SER A 282 -19.45 -4.26 -6.48
CA SER A 282 -18.50 -4.47 -7.57
C SER A 282 -17.92 -3.18 -8.15
N TRP A 283 -18.31 -2.01 -7.61
CA TRP A 283 -17.80 -0.71 -8.04
C TRP A 283 -17.06 -0.02 -6.90
N MET A 284 -15.85 0.43 -7.20
CA MET A 284 -15.08 1.31 -6.33
C MET A 284 -15.20 2.74 -6.86
N PHE A 285 -15.49 3.67 -5.96
CA PHE A 285 -15.57 5.08 -6.28
C PHE A 285 -14.34 5.80 -5.74
N GLY A 286 -13.86 6.76 -6.53
CA GLY A 286 -12.71 7.58 -6.19
C GLY A 286 -12.96 9.05 -6.52
N PRO A 287 -12.58 9.98 -5.63
CA PRO A 287 -12.88 11.39 -5.80
C PRO A 287 -12.13 12.01 -6.97
N TYR A 288 -12.72 13.05 -7.54
CA TYR A 288 -12.06 13.83 -8.58
C TYR A 288 -10.91 14.64 -7.99
N PHE A 289 -9.69 14.48 -8.54
CA PHE A 289 -8.54 15.28 -8.13
C PHE A 289 -8.59 16.68 -8.77
N GLY A 290 -9.44 17.53 -8.20
CA GLY A 290 -9.57 18.95 -8.55
C GLY A 290 -8.60 19.85 -7.78
N ALA A 291 -8.94 21.14 -7.70
CA ALA A 291 -8.13 22.16 -7.04
C ALA A 291 -7.92 21.90 -5.53
N GLU A 292 -8.89 21.27 -4.87
CA GLU A 292 -8.83 20.93 -3.44
C GLU A 292 -7.77 19.85 -3.17
N ALA A 293 -7.72 18.83 -4.04
CA ALA A 293 -6.70 17.79 -3.99
C ALA A 293 -5.30 18.38 -4.24
N GLU A 294 -5.21 19.27 -5.23
CA GLU A 294 -3.99 19.98 -5.57
C GLU A 294 -3.50 20.85 -4.41
N ALA A 295 -4.41 21.55 -3.73
CA ALA A 295 -4.09 22.36 -2.56
C ALA A 295 -3.52 21.52 -1.41
N VAL A 296 -4.14 20.37 -1.09
CA VAL A 296 -3.63 19.46 -0.05
C VAL A 296 -2.24 18.94 -0.41
N TYR A 297 -2.02 18.50 -1.65
CA TYR A 297 -0.70 18.07 -2.12
C TYR A 297 0.33 19.21 -2.02
N ASN A 298 -0.01 20.42 -2.45
CA ASN A 298 0.85 21.60 -2.40
C ASN A 298 1.23 21.96 -0.96
N THR A 299 0.30 21.91 -0.01
CA THR A 299 0.61 22.09 1.41
C THR A 299 1.53 20.98 1.91
N ALA A 300 1.21 19.72 1.61
CA ALA A 300 1.99 18.57 2.08
C ALA A 300 3.44 18.60 1.58
N GLN A 301 3.67 18.88 0.29
CA GLN A 301 5.03 18.88 -0.26
C GLN A 301 5.92 20.00 0.29
N ASN A 302 5.33 21.07 0.82
CA ASN A 302 6.02 22.24 1.38
C ASN A 302 6.06 22.21 2.93
N THR A 303 5.53 21.16 3.55
CA THR A 303 5.59 20.97 5.00
C THR A 303 7.00 20.54 5.41
N GLY A 304 7.52 21.17 6.47
CA GLY A 304 8.83 20.86 7.03
C GLY A 304 8.90 19.45 7.63
N LEU A 305 10.05 18.81 7.51
CA LEU A 305 10.31 17.51 8.16
C LEU A 305 10.83 17.79 9.57
N SER A 306 10.01 17.47 10.57
CA SER A 306 10.38 17.53 12.00
C SER A 306 10.90 16.18 12.49
#